data_AF-A0A0F9MUU4-F1
#
_entry.id   AF-A0A0F9MUU4-F1
#
_cell.length_a   1.000
_cell.length_b   1.000
_cell.length_c   1.000
_cell.angle_alpha   90.00
_cell.angle_beta   90.00
_cell.angle_gamma   90.00
#
_symmetry.space_group_name_H-M   'P 1'
#
loop_
_entity.id
_entity.type
_entity.pdbx_description
1 polymer ?
#
loop_
_entity_poly.entity_id
_entity_poly.type
_entity_poly.pdbx_seq_one_letter_code
_entity_poly.pdbx_strand_id
1 'polypeptide(L)' 'MEGTVKDAKAFSYSNEQAELLGQMDDLFEEAQKLKLCTGDEAVDIGKYVGLIFGKHTGKL' A
#
# COMPACT_ATOMS: atom_id res chain seq x y z
N MET A 1 0.20 -6.70 5.64
CA MET A 1 -0.81 -5.95 6.42
C MET A 1 -0.34 -5.12 7.64
N GLU A 2 0.15 -5.72 8.75
CA GLU A 2 0.19 -5.04 10.07
C GLU A 2 1.17 -3.86 10.18
N GLY A 3 2.33 -3.95 9.53
CA GLY A 3 3.31 -2.86 9.47
C GLY A 3 2.78 -1.63 8.73
N THR A 4 2.16 -1.84 7.57
CA THR A 4 1.64 -0.78 6.69
C THR A 4 0.48 -0.02 7.31
N VAL A 5 -0.44 -0.71 7.98
CA VAL A 5 -1.54 -0.06 8.71
C VAL A 5 -0.98 0.81 9.84
N LYS A 6 0.03 0.32 10.58
CA LYS A 6 0.68 1.06 11.65
C LYS A 6 1.38 2.31 11.11
N ASP A 7 2.12 2.18 10.01
CA ASP A 7 2.84 3.29 9.39
C ASP A 7 1.86 4.33 8.82
N ALA A 8 0.80 3.91 8.14
CA ALA A 8 -0.27 4.81 7.67
C ALA A 8 -0.92 5.58 8.82
N LYS A 9 -1.18 4.93 9.96
CA LYS A 9 -1.70 5.63 11.15
C LYS A 9 -0.71 6.67 11.69
N ALA A 10 0.60 6.44 11.59
CA ALA A 10 1.60 7.44 11.97
C ALA A 10 1.53 8.72 11.10
N PHE A 11 1.15 8.58 9.82
CA PHE A 11 0.89 9.71 8.92
C PHE A 11 -0.53 10.31 9.06
N SER A 12 -1.24 9.95 10.13
CA SER A 12 -2.59 10.44 10.44
C SER A 12 -3.62 10.15 9.33
N TYR A 13 -3.48 9.03 8.63
CA TYR A 13 -4.55 8.49 7.81
C TYR A 13 -5.70 8.01 8.71
N SER A 14 -6.93 8.03 8.19
CA SER A 14 -8.07 7.42 8.89
C SER A 14 -7.87 5.91 9.04
N ASN A 15 -8.63 5.27 9.93
CA ASN A 15 -8.60 3.81 10.06
C ASN A 15 -8.94 3.11 8.74
N GLU A 16 -9.99 3.57 8.05
CA GLU A 16 -10.40 3.03 6.74
C GLU A 16 -9.31 3.19 5.68
N GLN A 17 -8.62 4.34 5.64
CA GLN A 17 -7.52 4.56 4.71
C GLN A 17 -6.32 3.66 5.00
N ALA A 18 -5.98 3.49 6.29
CA ALA A 18 -4.88 2.63 6.70
C ALA A 18 -5.18 1.14 6.41
N GLU A 19 -6.42 0.70 6.65
CA GLU A 19 -6.88 -0.65 6.30
C GLU A 19 -6.85 -0.90 4.80
N LEU A 20 -7.29 0.07 3.99
CA LEU A 20 -7.23 -0.04 2.53
C LEU A 20 -5.78 -0.23 2.04
N LEU A 21 -4.84 0.55 2.59
CA LEU A 21 -3.41 0.40 2.27
C LEU A 21 -2.88 -0.98 2.69
N GLY A 22 -3.28 -1.47 3.87
CA GLY A 22 -2.93 -2.82 4.33
C GLY A 22 -3.43 -3.92 3.39
N GLN A 23 -4.66 -3.79 2.89
CA GLN A 23 -5.25 -4.73 1.92
C GLN A 23 -4.55 -4.69 0.56
N MET A 24 -4.10 -3.52 0.11
CA MET A 24 -3.34 -3.39 -1.14
C MET A 24 -2.01 -4.14 -1.06
N ASP A 25 -1.31 -4.05 0.08
CA ASP A 25 -0.08 -4.80 0.29
C ASP A 25 -0.30 -6.32 0.23
N ASP A 26 -1.37 -6.81 0.86
CA ASP A 26 -1.70 -8.24 0.83
C ASP A 26 -2.01 -8.71 -0.61
N LEU A 27 -2.71 -7.90 -1.40
CA LEU A 27 -2.96 -8.17 -2.82
C LEU A 27 -1.66 -8.24 -3.64
N PHE A 28 -0.69 -7.36 -3.38
CA PHE A 28 0.61 -7.40 -4.06
C PHE A 28 1.43 -8.63 -3.65
N GLU A 29 1.39 -9.00 -2.38
CA GLU A 29 2.04 -10.22 -1.90
C GLU A 29 1.44 -11.48 -2.56
N GLU A 30 0.12 -11.52 -2.74
CA GLU A 30 -0.56 -12.60 -3.47
C GLU A 30 -0.21 -12.61 -4.96
N ALA A 31 -0.17 -11.45 -5.61
CA ALA A 31 0.22 -11.34 -7.02
C ALA A 31 1.65 -11.86 -7.27
N GLN A 32 2.58 -11.58 -6.37
CA GLN A 32 3.94 -12.13 -6.41
C GLN A 32 3.95 -13.66 -6.25
N LYS A 33 3.18 -14.20 -5.28
CA LYS A 33 3.06 -15.66 -5.05
C LYS A 33 2.53 -16.38 -6.30
N LEU A 34 1.60 -15.76 -7.02
CA LEU A 34 1.04 -16.27 -8.28
C LEU A 34 1.92 -16.00 -9.51
N LYS A 35 3.09 -15.36 -9.34
CA LYS A 35 4.01 -14.96 -10.41
C LYS A 35 3.35 -14.06 -11.47
N LEU A 36 2.36 -13.26 -11.07
CA LEU A 36 1.72 -12.25 -11.93
C LEU A 36 2.58 -10.99 -12.06
N CYS A 37 3.46 -10.76 -11.08
CA CYS A 37 4.51 -9.74 -11.12
C CYS A 37 5.76 -10.25 -10.39
N THR A 38 6.89 -9.63 -10.71
CA THR A 38 8.14 -9.79 -10.00
C THR A 38 8.16 -8.96 -8.71
N GLY A 39 9.15 -9.23 -7.84
CA GLY A 39 9.37 -8.42 -6.64
C GLY A 39 9.59 -6.95 -6.96
N ASP A 40 10.40 -6.67 -7.99
CA ASP A 40 10.75 -5.30 -8.39
C ASP A 40 9.53 -4.54 -8.94
N GLU A 41 8.72 -5.20 -9.79
CA GLU A 41 7.48 -4.61 -10.31
C GLU A 41 6.48 -4.28 -9.20
N ALA A 42 6.33 -5.16 -8.20
CA ALA A 42 5.45 -4.90 -7.07
C ALA A 42 5.92 -3.69 -6.23
N VAL A 43 7.23 -3.53 -6.03
CA VAL A 43 7.79 -2.38 -5.32
C VAL A 43 7.49 -1.09 -6.08
N ASP A 44 7.66 -1.09 -7.41
CA ASP A 44 7.38 0.10 -8.22
C ASP A 44 5.89 0.45 -8.28
N ILE A 45 5.01 -0.55 -8.35
CA ILE A 45 3.56 -0.32 -8.25
C ILE A 45 3.22 0.23 -6.84
N GLY A 46 3.77 -0.36 -5.78
CA GLY A 46 3.55 0.10 -4.40
C GLY A 46 3.93 1.57 -4.20
N LYS A 47 5.06 2.02 -4.76
CA LYS A 47 5.45 3.45 -4.76
C LYS A 47 4.42 4.31 -5.50
N TYR A 48 3.98 3.91 -6.68
CA TYR A 48 2.99 4.65 -7.47
C TYR A 48 1.65 4.77 -6.75
N VAL A 49 1.18 3.66 -6.18
CA VAL A 49 -0.04 3.60 -5.37
C VAL A 49 0.08 4.54 -4.17
N GLY A 50 1.15 4.44 -3.39
CA GLY A 50 1.37 5.30 -2.23
C GLY A 50 1.37 6.79 -2.59
N LEU A 51 1.95 7.13 -3.76
CA LEU A 51 2.01 8.51 -4.25
C LEU A 51 0.64 9.04 -4.68
N ILE A 52 -0.16 8.22 -5.37
CA ILE A 52 -1.54 8.55 -5.75
C ILE A 52 -2.40 8.69 -4.50
N PHE A 53 -2.28 7.75 -3.55
CA PHE A 53 -3.08 7.72 -2.34
C PHE A 53 -2.78 8.93 -1.43
N GLY A 54 -1.51 9.26 -1.25
CA GLY A 54 -1.11 10.45 -0.51
C GLY A 54 -1.59 11.74 -1.15
N LYS A 55 -1.56 11.87 -2.48
CA LYS A 55 -2.14 13.03 -3.19
C LYS A 55 -3.66 13.13 -2.97
N HIS A 56 -4.37 12.01 -3.07
CA HIS A 56 -5.83 11.99 -2.93
C HIS A 56 -6.29 12.34 -1.50
N THR A 57 -5.49 11.97 -0.51
CA THR A 57 -5.78 12.20 0.92
C THR A 57 -5.18 13.49 1.47
N GLY A 58 -4.42 14.25 0.66
CA GLY A 58 -3.75 15.49 1.09
C GLY A 58 -2.59 15.25 2.07
N LYS A 59 -1.95 14.08 2.01
CA LYS A 59 -0.85 13.64 2.88
C LYS A 59 0.53 13.71 2.23
N LEU A 60 0.60 14.13 0.96
CA LEU A 60 1.80 14.34 0.15
C LEU A 60 1.78 15.72 -0.52
#